data_AF-A0A511V3K2-F1
#
_entry.id   AF-A0A511V3K2-F1
#
_cell.length_a   1.000
_cell.length_b   1.000
_cell.length_c   1.000
_cell.angle_alpha   90.00
_cell.angle_beta   90.00
_cell.angle_gamma   90.00
#
_symmetry.space_group_name_H-M   'P 1'
#
loop_
_entity.id
_entity.type
_entity.pdbx_description
1 polymer ?
#
loop_
_entity_poly.entity_id
_entity_poly.type
_entity_poly.pdbx_seq_one_letter_code
_entity_poly.pdbx_strand_id
1 'polypeptide(L)' 'MKFDQKLSRRIEELKVLLALTAAEHNFDFQHPSVLYVSQKLDQLIIKAMRRQENFAPVL' A
#
# COMPACT_ATOMS: atom_id res chain seq x y z
N MET A 1 13.96 2.55 -14.22
CA MET A 1 12.69 3.29 -14.11
C MET A 1 12.62 3.96 -12.74
N LYS A 2 12.65 5.31 -12.66
CA LYS A 2 12.66 6.05 -11.37
C LYS A 2 11.30 6.09 -10.66
N PHE A 3 10.21 5.77 -11.39
CA PHE A 3 8.85 5.87 -10.88
C PHE A 3 8.44 4.67 -10.02
N ASP A 4 8.89 3.46 -10.37
CA ASP A 4 8.58 2.25 -9.61
C ASP A 4 9.25 2.29 -8.24
N GLN A 5 10.49 2.78 -8.15
CA GLN A 5 11.17 3.00 -6.88
C GLN A 5 10.43 3.96 -5.94
N LYS A 6 9.83 5.02 -6.49
CA LYS A 6 9.04 5.99 -5.70
C LYS A 6 7.74 5.37 -5.20
N LEU A 7 7.08 4.55 -6.03
CA LEU A 7 5.85 3.86 -5.65
C LEU A 7 6.13 2.77 -4.60
N SER A 8 7.16 1.95 -4.80
CA SER A 8 7.60 0.93 -3.84
C SER A 8 7.99 1.55 -2.51
N ARG A 9 8.76 2.65 -2.50
CA ARG A 9 9.08 3.37 -1.26
C ARG A 9 7.83 3.85 -0.55
N ARG A 10 6.83 4.35 -1.28
CA ARG A 10 5.59 4.83 -0.67
C ARG A 10 4.73 3.72 -0.08
N ILE A 11 4.76 2.53 -0.71
CA ILE A 11 4.12 1.32 -0.19
C ILE A 11 4.79 0.89 1.12
N GLU A 12 6.13 0.87 1.17
CA GLU A 12 6.85 0.53 2.41
C GLU A 12 6.61 1.54 3.53
N GLU A 13 6.61 2.84 3.23
CA GLU A 13 6.25 3.89 4.20
C GLU A 13 4.84 3.69 4.79
N LEU A 14 3.88 3.29 3.95
CA LEU A 14 2.51 3.04 4.39
C LEU A 14 2.34 1.73 5.16
N LYS A 15 3.13 0.70 4.85
CA LYS A 15 3.16 -0.54 5.64
C LYS A 15 3.66 -0.27 7.06
N VAL A 16 4.71 0.53 7.19
CA VAL A 16 5.22 0.95 8.52
C VAL A 16 4.17 1.78 9.25
N LEU A 17 3.54 2.74 8.57
CA LEU A 17 2.47 3.54 9.18
C LEU A 17 1.30 2.67 9.64
N LEU A 18 0.86 1.70 8.84
CA LEU A 18 -0.21 0.77 9.21
C LEU A 18 0.15 -0.04 10.45
N ALA A 19 1.38 -0.56 10.53
CA ALA A 19 1.84 -1.32 11.68
C ALA A 19 1.87 -0.47 12.96
N LEU A 20 2.32 0.79 12.87
CA LEU A 20 2.31 1.72 13.99
C LEU A 20 0.89 2.09 14.43
N THR A 21 0.02 2.46 13.49
CA THR A 21 -1.38 2.79 13.79
C THR A 21 -2.14 1.58 14.35
N ALA A 22 -1.87 0.38 13.84
CA ALA A 22 -2.42 -0.84 14.42
C ALA A 22 -1.91 -1.04 15.85
N ALA A 23 -0.61 -0.90 16.11
CA ALA A 23 -0.05 -1.04 17.45
C ALA A 23 -0.63 -0.01 18.44
N GLU A 24 -0.82 1.25 18.03
CA GLU A 24 -1.47 2.30 18.84
C GLU A 24 -2.92 1.98 19.19
N HIS A 25 -3.63 1.25 18.31
CA HIS A 25 -5.01 0.85 18.49
C HIS A 25 -5.16 -0.63 18.89
N ASN A 26 -4.15 -1.23 19.55
CA ASN A 26 -4.18 -2.62 20.04
C ASN A 26 -4.46 -3.67 18.96
N PHE A 27 -3.95 -3.44 17.76
CA PHE A 27 -4.18 -4.24 16.56
C PHE A 27 -5.66 -4.38 16.18
N ASP A 28 -6.49 -3.41 16.56
CA ASP A 28 -7.86 -3.33 16.09
C ASP A 28 -7.90 -2.88 14.62
N PHE A 29 -7.97 -3.86 13.73
CA PHE A 29 -8.09 -3.63 12.28
C PHE A 29 -9.45 -3.07 11.86
N GLN A 30 -10.44 -3.01 12.77
CA GLN A 30 -11.71 -2.34 12.54
C GLN A 30 -11.68 -0.87 12.98
N HIS A 31 -10.64 -0.45 13.69
CA HIS A 31 -10.50 0.94 14.10
C HIS A 31 -10.47 1.86 12.86
N PRO A 32 -11.23 2.96 12.81
CA PRO A 32 -11.35 3.81 11.62
C PRO A 32 -10.00 4.30 11.08
N SER A 33 -9.04 4.60 11.95
CA SER A 33 -7.68 5.02 11.56
C SER A 33 -6.90 3.88 10.90
N VAL A 34 -7.00 2.65 11.42
CA VAL A 34 -6.30 1.47 10.87
C VAL A 34 -6.91 1.10 9.52
N LEU A 35 -8.25 1.11 9.42
CA LEU A 35 -8.98 0.90 8.17
C LEU A 35 -8.58 1.93 7.10
N TYR A 36 -8.53 3.22 7.46
CA TYR A 36 -8.17 4.27 6.52
C TYR A 36 -6.76 4.07 5.94
N VAL A 37 -5.78 3.74 6.79
CA VAL A 37 -4.40 3.50 6.33
C VAL A 37 -4.32 2.23 5.49
N SER A 38 -5.03 1.17 5.86
CA SER A 38 -5.11 -0.10 5.12
C SER A 38 -5.70 0.10 3.72
N GLN A 39 -6.83 0.80 3.59
CA GLN A 39 -7.45 1.09 2.30
C GLN A 39 -6.55 1.91 1.39
N LYS A 40 -5.81 2.87 1.96
CA LYS A 40 -4.86 3.71 1.20
C LYS A 40 -3.66 2.92 0.70
N LEU A 41 -3.20 1.94 1.47
CA LEU A 41 -2.16 0.99 1.06
C LEU A 41 -2.66 0.10 -0.08
N ASP A 42 -3.85 -0.47 0.02
CA ASP A 42 -4.45 -1.32 -1.02
C ASP A 42 -4.59 -0.59 -2.36
N GLN A 43 -5.05 0.67 -2.34
CA GLN A 43 -5.15 1.48 -3.55
C GLN A 43 -3.79 1.65 -4.26
N LEU A 44 -2.69 1.78 -3.50
CA LEU A 44 -1.35 1.90 -4.06
C LEU A 44 -0.81 0.58 -4.59
N ILE A 45 -1.14 -0.54 -3.93
CA ILE A 45 -0.79 -1.88 -4.40
C ILE A 45 -1.52 -2.17 -5.72
N ILE A 46 -2.83 -1.93 -5.80
CA ILE A 46 -3.60 -2.10 -7.03
C ILE A 46 -3.04 -1.22 -8.15
N LYS A 47 -2.65 0.03 -7.84
CA LYS A 47 -2.03 0.93 -8.81
C LYS A 47 -0.67 0.44 -9.29
N ALA A 48 0.11 -0.21 -8.43
CA ALA A 48 1.37 -0.84 -8.78
C ALA A 48 1.15 -2.06 -9.68
N MET A 49 0.22 -2.95 -9.30
CA MET A 49 -0.11 -4.17 -10.05
C MET A 49 -0.60 -3.85 -11.47
N ARG A 50 -1.56 -2.90 -11.60
CA ARG A 50 -2.07 -2.47 -12.90
C ARG A 50 -1.01 -1.86 -13.82
N ARG A 51 0.04 -1.25 -13.25
CA ARG A 51 1.18 -0.76 -14.05
C ARG A 51 2.07 -1.88 -14.52
N GLN A 52 2.25 -2.91 -13.70
CA GLN A 52 3.05 -4.08 -14.05
C GLN A 52 2.36 -4.92 -15.14
N GLU A 53 1.02 -5.02 -15.13
CA GLU A 53 0.24 -5.69 -16.18
C GLU A 53 0.33 -5.00 -17.55
N ASN A 54 0.45 -3.67 -17.61
CA ASN A 54 0.68 -2.94 -18.87
C ASN A 54 2.04 -3.23 -19.53
N PHE A 55 2.92 -4.04 -18.90
CA PHE A 55 4.18 -4.53 -19.47
C PHE A 55 4.16 -6.02 -19.81
N ALA A 56 3.04 -6.72 -19.64
CA ALA A 56 2.87 -8.05 -20.22
C ALA A 56 2.40 -7.87 -21.68
N PRO A 57 3.24 -8.14 -22.70
CA PRO A 57 2.68 -8.33 -24.03
C PRO A 57 1.76 -9.55 -23.94
N VAL A 58 0.51 -9.36 -24.34
CA VAL A 58 -0.39 -10.46 -24.69
C VAL A 58 0.37 -11.30 -25.72
N LEU A 59 0.83 -12.48 -25.31
CA LEU A 59 1.34 -13.54 -26.21
C LEU A 59 0.17 -14.44 -26.60
#